data_AF-A0A2S5JH99-F1
#
_entry.id   AF-A0A2S5JH99-F1
#
_cell.length_a   1.000
_cell.length_b   1.000
_cell.length_c   1.000
_cell.angle_alpha   90.00
_cell.angle_beta   90.00
_cell.angle_gamma   90.00
#
_symmetry.space_group_name_H-M   'P 1'
#
loop_
_entity.id
_entity.type
_entity.pdbx_description
1 polymer ?
#
loop_
_entity_poly.entity_id
_entity_poly.type
_entity_poly.pdbx_seq_one_letter_code
_entity_poly.pdbx_strand_id
1 'polypeptide(L)'
;MPMTRRRLIAVSVAGVVALVIAARALTEPLPPRTAKLFADAPRDVRAIAARIEKGEVPSVEEIRATGHVNTRYADDIALLYFALLTANVAATGPLIAAGADYDMPARTRPGAGNYIDLIAMPGGSLLSAEELDEAVRLYLETGGNPNALGRSGQGKTLLARLATNRRMAAVRLVVAAGGDVLARHTRSGEKTWTPFSSIAINHSDEAIATIDWLIDGGYLTNLPQEVLAGVIDDLASYAPRGDAITRENQRLGMRILKRNPHYQPPDSDNRGSRRLFKDHYDDPPARIPWDMITSDAVK
;
A
#
# COMPACT_ATOMS: atom_id res chain seq x y z
N MET A 1 54.38 34.09 -35.21
CA MET A 1 52.95 33.70 -35.22
C MET A 1 52.64 32.97 -33.92
N PRO A 2 51.83 33.52 -33.00
CA PRO A 2 51.41 32.79 -31.80
C PRO A 2 50.08 32.07 -32.06
N MET A 3 50.06 30.76 -31.87
CA MET A 3 48.82 29.98 -31.85
C MET A 3 48.08 30.16 -30.53
N THR A 4 46.92 30.81 -30.58
CA THR A 4 45.96 30.96 -29.50
C THR A 4 45.30 29.60 -29.20
N ARG A 5 45.64 28.98 -28.06
CA ARG A 5 44.92 27.80 -27.55
C ARG A 5 43.53 28.24 -27.08
N ARG A 6 42.49 27.94 -27.87
CA ARG A 6 41.09 28.00 -27.42
C ARG A 6 40.86 26.89 -26.38
N ARG A 7 40.66 27.27 -25.11
CA ARG A 7 40.08 26.39 -24.10
C ARG A 7 38.60 26.20 -24.45
N LEU A 8 38.22 25.00 -24.91
CA LEU A 8 36.81 24.61 -24.91
C LEU A 8 36.38 24.45 -23.46
N ILE A 9 35.43 25.28 -23.02
CA ILE A 9 34.70 25.09 -21.77
C ILE A 9 33.72 23.94 -22.05
N ALA A 10 34.00 22.76 -21.52
CA ALA A 10 33.03 21.67 -21.49
C ALA A 10 31.91 22.06 -20.50
N VAL A 11 30.83 22.65 -21.02
CA VAL A 11 29.62 22.86 -20.24
C VAL A 11 28.94 21.50 -20.12
N SER A 12 28.88 20.94 -18.92
CA SER A 12 28.19 19.68 -18.68
C SER A 12 26.69 19.86 -18.95
N VAL A 13 26.04 18.83 -19.48
CA VAL A 13 24.59 18.81 -19.70
C VAL A 13 23.83 19.13 -18.41
N ALA A 14 24.35 18.67 -17.26
CA ALA A 14 23.83 19.01 -15.93
C ALA A 14 23.87 20.53 -15.64
N GLY A 15 24.93 21.23 -16.06
CA GLY A 15 25.06 22.68 -15.90
C GLY A 15 24.08 23.48 -16.76
N VAL A 16 23.78 23.02 -17.98
CA VAL A 16 22.79 23.66 -18.86
C VAL A 16 21.36 23.45 -18.33
N VAL A 17 21.06 22.23 -17.87
CA VAL A 17 19.75 21.90 -17.28
C VAL A 17 19.50 22.76 -16.03
N ALA A 18 20.48 22.85 -15.13
CA ALA A 18 20.39 23.72 -13.95
C ALA A 18 20.18 25.20 -14.31
N LEU A 19 20.83 25.70 -15.36
CA LEU A 19 20.72 27.09 -15.82
C LEU A 19 19.34 27.42 -16.41
N VAL A 20 18.75 26.50 -17.18
CA VAL A 20 17.41 26.67 -17.79
C VAL A 20 16.30 26.59 -16.74
N ILE A 21 16.43 25.70 -15.73
CA ILE A 21 15.52 25.61 -14.58
C ILE A 21 15.54 26.92 -13.78
N ALA A 22 16.74 27.48 -13.55
CA ALA A 22 16.89 28.73 -12.82
C ALA A 22 16.31 29.95 -13.57
N ALA A 23 16.33 29.94 -14.91
CA ALA A 23 15.89 31.07 -15.73
C ALA A 23 14.35 31.21 -15.81
N ARG A 24 13.58 30.11 -15.83
CA ARG A 24 12.11 30.16 -15.90
C ARG A 24 11.45 30.55 -14.57
N ALA A 25 12.13 30.34 -13.44
CA ALA A 25 11.61 30.63 -12.11
C ALA A 25 11.78 32.09 -11.64
N LEU A 26 12.24 33.01 -12.50
CA LEU A 26 12.70 34.34 -12.10
C LEU A 26 11.66 35.47 -12.09
N THR A 27 10.46 35.28 -12.64
CA THR A 27 9.51 36.39 -12.81
C THR A 27 8.13 36.16 -12.22
N GLU A 28 7.79 34.92 -11.83
CA GLU A 28 6.51 34.62 -11.20
C GLU A 28 6.63 34.59 -9.67
N PRO A 29 5.66 35.15 -8.93
CA PRO A 29 5.62 34.98 -7.49
C PRO A 29 5.52 33.50 -7.13
N LEU A 30 6.19 33.10 -6.04
CA LEU A 30 6.12 31.73 -5.56
C LEU A 30 4.67 31.38 -5.19
N PRO A 31 4.21 30.16 -5.51
CA PRO A 31 2.92 29.65 -5.04
C PRO A 31 2.80 29.75 -3.50
N PRO A 32 1.60 29.98 -2.94
CA PRO A 32 1.44 30.35 -1.54
C PRO A 32 2.04 29.35 -0.54
N ARG A 33 1.89 28.03 -0.75
CA ARG A 33 2.43 27.05 0.20
C ARG A 33 3.94 26.96 0.08
N THR A 34 4.50 27.08 -1.11
CA THR A 34 5.94 27.12 -1.37
C THR A 34 6.57 28.35 -0.72
N ALA A 35 5.96 29.51 -0.92
CA ALA A 35 6.39 30.77 -0.31
C ALA A 35 6.40 30.68 1.23
N LYS A 36 5.44 29.96 1.82
CA LYS A 36 5.35 29.75 3.27
C LYS A 36 6.32 28.69 3.79
N LEU A 37 6.31 27.49 3.19
CA LEU A 37 6.95 26.30 3.74
C LEU A 37 8.43 26.17 3.35
N PHE A 38 8.83 26.79 2.24
CA PHE A 38 10.18 26.71 1.69
C PHE A 38 10.84 28.09 1.58
N ALA A 39 10.39 29.09 2.35
CA ALA A 39 10.93 30.45 2.32
C ALA A 39 12.47 30.48 2.42
N ASP A 40 13.00 29.74 3.40
CA ASP A 40 14.43 29.66 3.71
C ASP A 40 15.17 28.57 2.94
N ALA A 41 14.49 27.85 2.03
CA ALA A 41 15.12 26.79 1.25
C ALA A 41 16.08 27.35 0.19
N PRO A 42 17.09 26.56 -0.23
CA PRO A 42 17.87 26.86 -1.43
C PRO A 42 16.98 27.13 -2.66
N ARG A 43 17.46 27.95 -3.59
CA ARG A 43 16.65 28.45 -4.71
C ARG A 43 16.15 27.35 -5.64
N ASP A 44 16.98 26.35 -5.89
CA ASP A 44 16.66 25.13 -6.64
C ASP A 44 15.58 24.29 -5.93
N VAL A 45 15.66 24.12 -4.62
CA VAL A 45 14.61 23.45 -3.82
C VAL A 45 13.29 24.22 -3.89
N ARG A 46 13.32 25.56 -3.77
CA ARG A 46 12.11 26.39 -3.95
C ARG A 46 11.52 26.25 -5.35
N ALA A 47 12.35 26.14 -6.38
CA ALA A 47 11.88 25.93 -7.76
C ALA A 47 11.20 24.56 -7.92
N ILE A 48 11.77 23.51 -7.33
CA ILE A 48 11.14 22.17 -7.31
C ILE A 48 9.81 22.19 -6.54
N ALA A 49 9.77 22.78 -5.34
CA ALA A 49 8.55 22.89 -4.56
C ALA A 49 7.46 23.68 -5.31
N ALA A 50 7.81 24.82 -5.92
CA ALA A 50 6.84 25.61 -6.70
C ALA A 50 6.22 24.81 -7.85
N ARG A 51 7.02 23.98 -8.54
CA ARG A 51 6.54 23.08 -9.60
C ARG A 51 5.63 21.99 -9.06
N ILE A 52 6.01 21.36 -7.94
CA ILE A 52 5.18 20.37 -7.25
C ILE A 52 3.82 20.96 -6.87
N GLU A 53 3.77 22.17 -6.30
CA GLU A 53 2.53 22.83 -5.92
C GLU A 53 1.63 23.16 -7.13
N LYS A 54 2.22 23.41 -8.30
CA LYS A 54 1.52 23.63 -9.56
C LYS A 54 1.07 22.34 -10.25
N GLY A 55 1.36 21.16 -9.67
CA GLY A 55 1.01 19.86 -10.25
C GLY A 55 2.03 19.32 -11.26
N GLU A 56 3.19 19.96 -11.41
CA GLU A 56 4.25 19.45 -12.28
C GLU A 56 5.05 18.32 -11.61
N VAL A 57 5.65 17.44 -12.42
CA VAL A 57 6.48 16.32 -11.96
C VAL A 57 7.95 16.62 -12.25
N PRO A 58 8.78 16.92 -11.23
CA PRO A 58 10.22 17.11 -11.39
C PRO A 58 10.92 15.80 -11.79
N SER A 59 12.02 15.90 -12.53
CA SER A 59 12.84 14.72 -12.88
C SER A 59 13.68 14.25 -11.69
N VAL A 60 14.06 12.97 -11.70
CA VAL A 60 14.92 12.38 -10.67
C VAL A 60 16.27 13.10 -10.59
N GLU A 61 16.84 13.47 -11.73
CA GLU A 61 18.12 14.19 -11.84
C GLU A 61 18.03 15.60 -11.25
N GLU A 62 16.93 16.31 -11.52
CA GLU A 62 16.69 17.64 -10.95
C GLU A 62 16.61 17.57 -9.42
N ILE A 63 15.88 16.58 -8.89
CA ILE A 63 15.74 16.38 -7.45
C ILE A 63 17.10 16.03 -6.83
N ARG A 64 17.84 15.08 -7.41
CA ARG A 64 19.16 14.67 -6.91
C ARG A 64 20.18 15.82 -6.94
N ALA A 65 20.12 16.67 -7.97
CA ALA A 65 21.02 17.81 -8.09
C ALA A 65 20.89 18.81 -6.93
N THR A 66 19.74 18.85 -6.26
CA THR A 66 19.58 19.70 -5.07
C THR A 66 20.42 19.22 -3.88
N GLY A 67 20.68 17.92 -3.74
CA GLY A 67 21.29 17.35 -2.53
C GLY A 67 20.43 17.49 -1.25
N HIS A 68 19.16 17.92 -1.37
CA HIS A 68 18.30 18.31 -0.25
C HIS A 68 16.97 17.54 -0.17
N VAL A 69 16.84 16.40 -0.86
CA VAL A 69 15.56 15.66 -0.98
C VAL A 69 14.91 15.32 0.39
N ASN A 70 15.74 15.07 1.41
CA ASN A 70 15.31 14.73 2.78
C ASN A 70 15.40 15.91 3.76
N THR A 71 15.82 17.09 3.30
CA THR A 71 15.91 18.27 4.15
C THR A 71 14.50 18.73 4.54
N ARG A 72 14.33 19.05 5.82
CA ARG A 72 13.10 19.60 6.37
C ARG A 72 13.16 21.12 6.38
N TYR A 73 12.05 21.75 6.06
CA TYR A 73 11.89 23.21 6.07
C TYR A 73 10.80 23.61 7.08
N ALA A 74 10.14 24.75 6.86
CA ALA A 74 9.12 25.24 7.77
C ALA A 74 7.97 24.23 7.93
N ASP A 75 7.32 24.26 9.10
CA ASP A 75 6.39 23.22 9.58
C ASP A 75 6.96 21.78 9.55
N ASP A 76 8.29 21.66 9.47
CA ASP A 76 9.05 20.41 9.55
C ASP A 76 8.78 19.43 8.38
N ILE A 77 8.47 20.00 7.21
CA ILE A 77 8.08 19.26 6.00
C ILE A 77 9.27 19.04 5.05
N ALA A 78 9.36 17.84 4.48
CA ALA A 78 10.26 17.51 3.36
C ALA A 78 9.49 17.42 2.04
N LEU A 79 10.19 17.44 0.90
CA LEU A 79 9.57 17.46 -0.44
C LEU A 79 8.60 16.29 -0.66
N LEU A 80 8.90 15.09 -0.16
CA LEU A 80 8.02 13.92 -0.28
C LEU A 80 6.63 14.16 0.33
N TYR A 81 6.58 14.72 1.54
CA TYR A 81 5.31 15.04 2.21
C TYR A 81 4.64 16.28 1.64
N PHE A 82 5.43 17.21 1.09
CA PHE A 82 4.88 18.36 0.40
C PHE A 82 4.11 17.95 -0.87
N ALA A 83 4.63 16.99 -1.63
CA ALA A 83 3.92 16.43 -2.78
C ALA A 83 2.54 15.86 -2.41
N LEU A 84 2.44 15.13 -1.28
CA LEU A 84 1.15 14.68 -0.76
C LEU A 84 0.27 15.84 -0.27
N LEU A 85 0.84 16.84 0.39
CA LEU A 85 0.10 18.01 0.90
C LEU A 85 -0.51 18.85 -0.24
N THR A 86 0.10 18.85 -1.41
CA THR A 86 -0.39 19.58 -2.59
C THR A 86 -1.20 18.69 -3.54
N ALA A 87 -1.55 17.47 -3.11
CA ALA A 87 -2.23 16.47 -3.93
C ALA A 87 -1.51 16.12 -5.25
N ASN A 88 -0.19 16.34 -5.32
CA ASN A 88 0.62 15.98 -6.48
C ASN A 88 1.28 14.62 -6.24
N VAL A 89 0.45 13.57 -6.27
CA VAL A 89 0.89 12.19 -6.04
C VAL A 89 1.95 11.76 -7.06
N ALA A 90 1.83 12.19 -8.31
CA ALA A 90 2.76 11.86 -9.39
C ALA A 90 4.21 12.28 -9.09
N ALA A 91 4.41 13.35 -8.31
CA ALA A 91 5.74 13.78 -7.88
C ALA A 91 6.39 12.85 -6.84
N THR A 92 5.62 12.00 -6.16
CA THR A 92 6.16 11.12 -5.10
C THR A 92 7.10 10.04 -5.65
N GLY A 93 6.82 9.50 -6.85
CA GLY A 93 7.67 8.51 -7.50
C GLY A 93 9.09 9.02 -7.76
N PRO A 94 9.28 10.12 -8.50
CA PRO A 94 10.59 10.72 -8.71
C PRO A 94 11.32 11.13 -7.42
N LEU A 95 10.58 11.60 -6.40
CA LEU A 95 11.17 11.91 -5.09
C LEU A 95 11.73 10.66 -4.41
N ILE A 96 10.98 9.56 -4.38
CA ILE A 96 11.44 8.27 -3.83
C ILE A 96 12.63 7.75 -4.65
N ALA A 97 12.54 7.75 -5.98
CA ALA A 97 13.63 7.34 -6.86
C ALA A 97 14.90 8.21 -6.70
N ALA A 98 14.74 9.48 -6.33
CA ALA A 98 15.83 10.39 -6.02
C ALA A 98 16.45 10.17 -4.63
N GLY A 99 15.91 9.27 -3.81
CA GLY A 99 16.39 8.94 -2.47
C GLY A 99 15.62 9.63 -1.35
N ALA A 100 14.37 10.04 -1.58
CA ALA A 100 13.51 10.47 -0.49
C ALA A 100 13.33 9.32 0.52
N ASP A 101 13.59 9.60 1.79
CA ASP A 101 13.42 8.68 2.91
C ASP A 101 11.93 8.58 3.24
N TYR A 102 11.28 7.51 2.79
CA TYR A 102 9.87 7.25 3.08
C TYR A 102 9.63 6.72 4.51
N ASP A 103 10.69 6.32 5.23
CA ASP A 103 10.65 5.86 6.61
C ASP A 103 10.84 6.99 7.63
N MET A 104 11.33 8.15 7.19
CA MET A 104 11.33 9.35 8.02
C MET A 104 9.88 9.65 8.48
N PRO A 105 9.67 10.18 9.70
CA PRO A 105 8.33 10.56 10.09
C PRO A 105 7.91 11.84 9.33
N ALA A 106 6.64 11.99 8.99
CA ALA A 106 6.14 13.18 8.29
C ALA A 106 6.42 14.48 9.06
N ARG A 107 6.52 14.39 10.39
CA ARG A 107 6.97 15.45 11.31
C ARG A 107 7.79 14.83 12.46
N THR A 108 8.59 15.64 13.14
CA THR A 108 9.47 15.27 14.26
C THR A 108 8.71 15.09 15.57
N ARG A 109 7.46 15.55 15.64
CA ARG A 109 6.62 15.38 16.84
C ARG A 109 6.28 13.90 17.08
N PRO A 110 6.17 13.46 18.35
CA PRO A 110 5.74 12.10 18.68
C PRO A 110 4.42 11.72 18.01
N GLY A 111 4.37 10.48 17.50
CA GLY A 111 3.16 9.93 16.87
C GLY A 111 2.93 10.35 15.42
N ALA A 112 3.79 11.18 14.83
CA ALA A 112 3.74 11.44 13.39
C ALA A 112 4.04 10.16 12.60
N GLY A 113 3.13 9.80 11.69
CA GLY A 113 3.34 8.68 10.80
C GLY A 113 4.39 8.97 9.72
N ASN A 114 4.94 7.93 9.08
CA ASN A 114 5.81 8.03 7.90
C ASN A 114 4.98 8.02 6.60
N TYR A 115 5.66 7.92 5.46
CA TYR A 115 4.99 7.89 4.15
C TYR A 115 4.06 6.67 4.02
N ILE A 116 4.49 5.50 4.53
CA ILE A 116 3.68 4.27 4.56
C ILE A 116 2.38 4.48 5.35
N ASP A 117 2.44 5.19 6.48
CA ASP A 117 1.26 5.51 7.27
C ASP A 117 0.25 6.37 6.50
N LEU A 118 0.73 7.32 5.70
CA LEU A 118 -0.09 8.26 4.94
C LEU A 118 -0.72 7.60 3.71
N ILE A 119 0.06 6.88 2.89
CA ILE A 119 -0.46 6.22 1.69
C ILE A 119 -1.41 5.06 2.02
N ALA A 120 -1.43 4.59 3.27
CA ALA A 120 -2.34 3.55 3.73
C ALA A 120 -3.70 4.07 4.22
N MET A 121 -3.91 5.39 4.33
CA MET A 121 -5.15 6.00 4.82
C MET A 121 -6.36 5.64 3.94
N PRO A 122 -7.62 5.73 4.43
CA PRO A 122 -8.81 5.41 3.62
C PRO A 122 -9.10 6.40 2.48
N GLY A 123 -8.34 7.50 2.36
CA GLY A 123 -8.70 8.66 1.54
C GLY A 123 -9.46 9.72 2.35
N GLY A 124 -9.71 10.87 1.74
CA GLY A 124 -10.41 11.99 2.38
C GLY A 124 -10.44 13.24 1.50
N SER A 125 -10.66 14.40 2.12
CA SER A 125 -10.80 15.68 1.41
C SER A 125 -9.50 16.19 0.78
N LEU A 126 -8.34 15.69 1.22
CA LEU A 126 -7.04 16.09 0.69
C LEU A 126 -6.57 15.19 -0.45
N LEU A 127 -6.74 13.87 -0.29
CA LEU A 127 -6.36 12.85 -1.26
C LEU A 127 -7.47 11.80 -1.32
N SER A 128 -7.97 11.51 -2.51
CA SER A 128 -8.95 10.44 -2.73
C SER A 128 -8.34 9.06 -2.48
N ALA A 129 -9.19 8.03 -2.42
CA ALA A 129 -8.69 6.65 -2.30
C ALA A 129 -7.87 6.26 -3.54
N GLU A 130 -8.30 6.70 -4.73
CA GLU A 130 -7.63 6.46 -6.01
C GLU A 130 -6.28 7.17 -6.09
N GLU A 131 -6.18 8.40 -5.59
CA GLU A 131 -4.90 9.13 -5.51
C GLU A 131 -3.94 8.45 -4.53
N LEU A 132 -4.44 7.92 -3.42
CA LEU A 132 -3.59 7.13 -2.53
C LEU A 132 -3.24 5.76 -3.11
N ASP A 133 -4.11 5.14 -3.94
CA ASP A 133 -3.82 3.86 -4.61
C ASP A 133 -2.70 4.06 -5.63
N GLU A 134 -2.73 5.19 -6.34
CA GLU A 134 -1.67 5.65 -7.22
C GLU A 134 -0.35 5.89 -6.46
N ALA A 135 -0.41 6.47 -5.25
CA ALA A 135 0.78 6.63 -4.40
C ALA A 135 1.39 5.26 -4.01
N VAL A 136 0.54 4.27 -3.71
CA VAL A 136 0.98 2.88 -3.45
C VAL A 136 1.63 2.28 -4.70
N ARG A 137 1.05 2.47 -5.88
CA ARG A 137 1.62 1.99 -7.15
C ARG A 137 3.02 2.57 -7.38
N LEU A 138 3.18 3.89 -7.29
CA LEU A 138 4.45 4.58 -7.48
C LEU A 138 5.51 4.15 -6.46
N TYR A 139 5.11 3.95 -5.20
CA TYR A 139 5.98 3.41 -4.17
C TYR A 139 6.52 2.02 -4.54
N LEU A 140 5.67 1.12 -5.01
CA LEU A 140 6.09 -0.23 -5.41
C LEU A 140 6.97 -0.21 -6.67
N GLU A 141 6.62 0.59 -7.68
CA GLU A 141 7.39 0.71 -8.92
C GLU A 141 8.80 1.29 -8.72
N THR A 142 8.99 2.06 -7.65
CA THR A 142 10.30 2.61 -7.27
C THR A 142 11.11 1.68 -6.37
N GLY A 143 10.66 0.43 -6.19
CA GLY A 143 11.35 -0.59 -5.40
C GLY A 143 10.99 -0.57 -3.91
N GLY A 144 9.89 0.09 -3.55
CA GLY A 144 9.37 0.07 -2.19
C GLY A 144 9.07 -1.34 -1.69
N ASN A 145 9.37 -1.60 -0.42
CA ASN A 145 9.09 -2.88 0.22
C ASN A 145 7.56 -3.10 0.37
N PRO A 146 6.96 -4.13 -0.27
CA PRO A 146 5.51 -4.41 -0.16
C PRO A 146 5.09 -4.83 1.27
N ASN A 147 6.04 -5.29 2.08
CA ASN A 147 5.85 -5.69 3.48
C ASN A 147 6.30 -4.59 4.46
N ALA A 148 6.46 -3.35 3.99
CA ALA A 148 6.86 -2.23 4.84
C ALA A 148 5.90 -2.03 6.01
N LEU A 149 6.46 -1.58 7.13
CA LEU A 149 5.73 -1.30 8.37
C LEU A 149 5.50 0.21 8.50
N GLY A 150 4.29 0.59 8.88
CA GLY A 150 4.02 1.97 9.29
C GLY A 150 4.68 2.30 10.64
N ARG A 151 5.02 3.56 10.88
CA ARG A 151 5.56 4.01 12.18
C ARG A 151 4.50 4.11 13.27
N SER A 152 3.23 4.33 12.93
CA SER A 152 2.20 4.49 13.95
C SER A 152 1.83 3.15 14.62
N GLY A 153 2.55 2.84 15.69
CA GLY A 153 2.07 2.22 16.93
C GLY A 153 1.55 0.78 16.94
N GLN A 154 1.45 0.06 15.82
CA GLN A 154 0.89 -1.31 15.82
C GLN A 154 1.67 -2.32 14.96
N GLY A 155 2.84 -1.94 14.43
CA GLY A 155 3.65 -2.83 13.58
C GLY A 155 2.89 -3.44 12.40
N LYS A 156 1.82 -2.77 11.95
CA LYS A 156 1.00 -3.26 10.84
C LYS A 156 1.75 -3.04 9.54
N THR A 157 1.76 -4.06 8.69
CA THR A 157 2.22 -3.93 7.30
C THR A 157 1.34 -2.93 6.55
N LEU A 158 1.88 -2.33 5.49
CA LEU A 158 1.12 -1.54 4.52
C LEU A 158 -0.15 -2.30 4.09
N LEU A 159 0.01 -3.58 3.73
CA LEU A 159 -1.07 -4.45 3.31
C LEU A 159 -2.17 -4.62 4.37
N ALA A 160 -1.81 -4.83 5.64
CA ALA A 160 -2.77 -4.96 6.73
C ALA A 160 -3.64 -3.70 6.92
N ARG A 161 -3.06 -2.52 6.69
CA ARG A 161 -3.77 -1.24 6.79
C ARG A 161 -4.69 -1.02 5.60
N LEU A 162 -4.22 -1.28 4.39
CA LEU A 162 -5.04 -1.18 3.18
C LEU A 162 -6.26 -2.09 3.26
N ALA A 163 -6.08 -3.34 3.73
CA ALA A 163 -7.16 -4.27 3.96
C ALA A 163 -8.16 -3.77 5.02
N THR A 164 -7.65 -3.24 6.15
CA THR A 164 -8.51 -2.63 7.21
C THR A 164 -9.32 -1.44 6.68
N ASN A 165 -8.72 -0.64 5.81
CA ASN A 165 -9.33 0.54 5.19
C ASN A 165 -10.14 0.20 3.93
N ARG A 166 -10.33 -1.09 3.63
CA ARG A 166 -11.14 -1.60 2.51
C ARG A 166 -10.67 -1.15 1.12
N ARG A 167 -9.38 -0.86 0.96
CA ARG A 167 -8.78 -0.41 -0.31
C ARG A 167 -8.32 -1.60 -1.14
N MET A 168 -9.29 -2.34 -1.68
CA MET A 168 -9.03 -3.64 -2.33
C MET A 168 -8.20 -3.52 -3.61
N ALA A 169 -8.32 -2.44 -4.37
CA ALA A 169 -7.43 -2.18 -5.51
C ALA A 169 -5.96 -2.07 -5.06
N ALA A 170 -5.64 -1.28 -4.04
CA ALA A 170 -4.29 -1.23 -3.47
C ALA A 170 -3.85 -2.54 -2.78
N VAL A 171 -4.77 -3.30 -2.17
CA VAL A 171 -4.47 -4.65 -1.67
C VAL A 171 -3.94 -5.53 -2.81
N ARG A 172 -4.63 -5.56 -3.96
CA ARG A 172 -4.18 -6.34 -5.13
C ARG A 172 -2.82 -5.87 -5.65
N LEU A 173 -2.56 -4.56 -5.68
CA LEU A 173 -1.25 -4.01 -6.05
C LEU A 173 -0.12 -4.53 -5.14
N VAL A 174 -0.30 -4.43 -3.82
CA VAL A 174 0.73 -4.83 -2.85
C VAL A 174 0.94 -6.35 -2.87
N VAL A 175 -0.13 -7.14 -2.98
CA VAL A 175 0.00 -8.61 -3.08
C VAL A 175 0.71 -9.02 -4.38
N ALA A 176 0.37 -8.40 -5.52
CA ALA A 176 1.04 -8.67 -6.79
C ALA A 176 2.54 -8.31 -6.75
N ALA A 177 2.93 -7.35 -5.91
CA ALA A 177 4.33 -7.00 -5.66
C ALA A 177 5.04 -7.90 -4.63
N GLY A 178 4.38 -8.94 -4.10
CA GLY A 178 4.95 -9.86 -3.10
C GLY A 178 4.61 -9.54 -1.65
N GLY A 179 3.57 -8.75 -1.41
CA GLY A 179 3.03 -8.50 -0.07
C GLY A 179 2.37 -9.75 0.51
N ASP A 180 2.73 -10.10 1.75
CA ASP A 180 2.19 -11.28 2.43
C ASP A 180 0.80 -11.01 3.02
N VAL A 181 -0.23 -11.51 2.34
CA VAL A 181 -1.64 -11.39 2.74
C VAL A 181 -1.96 -12.17 4.02
N LEU A 182 -1.09 -13.08 4.43
CA LEU A 182 -1.20 -13.90 5.63
C LEU A 182 -0.27 -13.40 6.76
N ALA A 183 0.43 -12.28 6.55
CA ALA A 183 1.32 -11.67 7.53
C ALA A 183 0.59 -11.36 8.83
N ARG A 184 1.04 -12.00 9.91
CA ARG A 184 0.46 -11.85 11.25
C ARG A 184 0.83 -10.50 11.84
N HIS A 185 -0.15 -9.80 12.38
CA HIS A 185 0.05 -8.58 13.15
C HIS A 185 -0.83 -8.59 14.41
N THR A 186 -0.33 -8.00 15.48
CA THR A 186 -1.03 -7.94 16.76
C THR A 186 -1.82 -6.65 16.84
N ARG A 187 -3.12 -6.74 17.12
CA ARG A 187 -3.90 -5.61 17.61
C ARG A 187 -3.86 -5.69 19.14
N SER A 188 -3.48 -4.61 19.82
CA SER A 188 -3.34 -4.55 21.29
C SER A 188 -4.35 -5.45 22.05
N GLY A 189 -3.86 -6.47 22.75
CA GLY A 189 -4.65 -7.37 23.61
C GLY A 189 -5.14 -8.68 22.98
N GLU A 190 -4.22 -9.58 22.60
CA GLU A 190 -4.41 -11.04 22.39
C GLU A 190 -4.79 -11.57 20.99
N LYS A 191 -5.62 -10.91 20.18
CA LYS A 191 -5.98 -11.48 18.86
C LYS A 191 -4.95 -11.13 17.77
N THR A 192 -4.38 -12.15 17.14
CA THR A 192 -3.57 -11.97 15.92
C THR A 192 -4.49 -11.81 14.71
N TRP A 193 -4.19 -10.84 13.86
CA TRP A 193 -4.91 -10.57 12.61
C TRP A 193 -3.96 -10.72 11.42
N THR A 194 -4.52 -11.00 10.26
CA THR A 194 -3.82 -10.98 8.96
C THR A 194 -4.50 -9.98 8.03
N PRO A 195 -3.85 -9.49 6.97
CA PRO A 195 -4.57 -8.77 5.92
C PRO A 195 -5.76 -9.57 5.39
N PHE A 196 -5.61 -10.88 5.19
CA PHE A 196 -6.68 -11.77 4.77
C PHE A 196 -7.89 -11.70 5.71
N SER A 197 -7.68 -11.74 7.03
CA SER A 197 -8.78 -11.64 8.01
C SER A 197 -9.61 -10.38 7.84
N SER A 198 -8.99 -9.23 7.55
CA SER A 198 -9.69 -7.96 7.28
C SER A 198 -10.47 -7.99 5.96
N ILE A 199 -9.97 -8.70 4.94
CA ILE A 199 -10.68 -8.90 3.67
C ILE A 199 -11.87 -9.85 3.89
N ALA A 200 -11.68 -10.96 4.60
CA ALA A 200 -12.69 -11.98 4.83
C ALA A 200 -13.90 -11.49 5.64
N ILE A 201 -13.69 -10.60 6.62
CA ILE A 201 -14.81 -9.98 7.38
C ILE A 201 -15.51 -8.87 6.61
N ASN A 202 -14.95 -8.44 5.47
CA ASN A 202 -15.58 -7.47 4.59
C ASN A 202 -16.38 -8.22 3.53
N HIS A 203 -17.71 -8.19 3.63
CA HIS A 203 -18.59 -8.92 2.73
C HIS A 203 -19.03 -8.08 1.51
N SER A 204 -18.25 -7.07 1.12
CA SER A 204 -18.52 -6.32 -0.12
C SER A 204 -18.14 -7.14 -1.35
N ASP A 205 -18.80 -6.88 -2.48
CA ASP A 205 -18.50 -7.55 -3.75
C ASP A 205 -17.02 -7.41 -4.13
N GLU A 206 -16.40 -6.25 -3.86
CA GLU A 206 -14.98 -6.04 -4.14
C GLU A 206 -14.05 -6.89 -3.24
N ALA A 207 -14.43 -7.12 -1.99
CA ALA A 207 -13.66 -7.98 -1.09
C ALA A 207 -13.81 -9.46 -1.48
N ILE A 208 -15.02 -9.90 -1.84
CA ILE A 208 -15.27 -11.24 -2.39
C ILE A 208 -14.45 -11.45 -3.68
N ALA A 209 -14.50 -10.50 -4.60
CA ALA A 209 -13.71 -10.54 -5.83
C ALA A 209 -12.20 -10.56 -5.55
N THR A 210 -11.75 -9.88 -4.49
CA THR A 210 -10.34 -9.92 -4.06
C THR A 210 -9.96 -11.30 -3.52
N ILE A 211 -10.82 -11.97 -2.75
CA ILE A 211 -10.58 -13.33 -2.30
C ILE A 211 -10.55 -14.29 -3.49
N ASP A 212 -11.48 -14.17 -4.44
CA ASP A 212 -11.45 -14.96 -5.67
C ASP A 212 -10.14 -14.76 -6.45
N TRP A 213 -9.68 -13.51 -6.58
CA TRP A 213 -8.39 -13.19 -7.20
C TRP A 213 -7.20 -13.80 -6.44
N LEU A 214 -7.22 -13.79 -5.09
CA LEU A 214 -6.17 -14.42 -4.28
C LEU A 214 -6.12 -15.94 -4.48
N ILE A 215 -7.29 -16.56 -4.58
CA ILE A 215 -7.48 -17.99 -4.85
C ILE A 215 -6.94 -18.33 -6.24
N ASP A 216 -7.32 -17.56 -7.26
CA ASP A 216 -6.95 -17.81 -8.66
C ASP A 216 -5.47 -17.51 -8.94
N GLY A 217 -4.91 -16.51 -8.26
CA GLY A 217 -3.47 -16.20 -8.30
C GLY A 217 -2.60 -17.19 -7.54
N GLY A 218 -3.18 -18.20 -6.87
CA GLY A 218 -2.43 -19.22 -6.14
C GLY A 218 -1.92 -18.79 -4.76
N TYR A 219 -2.23 -17.58 -4.30
CA TYR A 219 -1.78 -17.04 -3.00
C TYR A 219 -2.31 -17.80 -1.79
N LEU A 220 -3.37 -18.60 -1.97
CA LEU A 220 -4.00 -19.43 -0.93
C LEU A 220 -3.90 -20.93 -1.25
N THR A 221 -2.83 -21.35 -1.92
CA THR A 221 -2.61 -22.75 -2.35
C THR A 221 -1.50 -23.40 -1.54
N ASN A 222 -1.64 -24.70 -1.24
CA ASN A 222 -0.65 -25.49 -0.50
C ASN A 222 -0.17 -24.86 0.82
N LEU A 223 -1.10 -24.24 1.56
CA LEU A 223 -0.83 -23.57 2.82
C LEU A 223 -0.52 -24.59 3.93
N PRO A 224 0.41 -24.30 4.85
CA PRO A 224 0.60 -25.11 6.04
C PRO A 224 -0.69 -25.28 6.84
N GLN A 225 -0.88 -26.44 7.46
CA GLN A 225 -2.12 -26.82 8.16
C GLN A 225 -2.61 -25.76 9.17
N GLU A 226 -1.71 -25.22 9.98
CA GLU A 226 -2.03 -24.17 10.98
C GLU A 226 -2.48 -22.87 10.32
N VAL A 227 -1.80 -22.46 9.24
CA VAL A 227 -2.12 -21.24 8.49
C VAL A 227 -3.48 -21.37 7.82
N LEU A 228 -3.72 -22.52 7.17
CA LEU A 228 -4.98 -22.81 6.51
C LEU A 228 -6.15 -22.87 7.49
N ALA A 229 -5.95 -23.44 8.68
CA ALA A 229 -6.97 -23.42 9.73
C ALA A 229 -7.39 -21.97 10.09
N GLY A 230 -6.42 -21.05 10.22
CA GLY A 230 -6.69 -19.63 10.45
C GLY A 230 -7.46 -18.96 9.30
N VAL A 231 -7.12 -19.26 8.05
CA VAL A 231 -7.84 -18.76 6.86
C VAL A 231 -9.31 -19.21 6.87
N ILE A 232 -9.56 -20.48 7.22
CA ILE A 232 -10.91 -21.02 7.34
C ILE A 232 -11.67 -20.39 8.51
N ASP A 233 -11.01 -20.16 9.66
CA ASP A 233 -11.58 -19.46 10.81
C ASP A 233 -11.98 -18.01 10.47
N ASP A 234 -11.17 -17.31 9.68
CA ASP A 234 -11.43 -15.94 9.24
C ASP A 234 -12.69 -15.84 8.36
N LEU A 235 -12.87 -16.77 7.41
CA LEU A 235 -14.11 -16.89 6.62
C LEU A 235 -15.31 -17.31 7.47
N ALA A 236 -15.09 -18.15 8.46
CA ALA A 236 -16.12 -18.61 9.40
C ALA A 236 -16.47 -17.57 10.47
N SER A 237 -15.80 -16.40 10.50
CA SER A 237 -16.04 -15.36 11.49
C SER A 237 -17.45 -14.78 11.41
N TYR A 238 -18.07 -14.78 10.22
CA TYR A 238 -19.50 -14.55 10.04
C TYR A 238 -20.31 -15.74 10.54
N ALA A 239 -21.35 -15.50 11.36
CA ALA A 239 -22.23 -16.59 11.81
C ALA A 239 -23.14 -17.01 10.64
N PRO A 240 -23.15 -18.29 10.23
CA PRO A 240 -24.03 -18.76 9.16
C PRO A 240 -25.49 -18.50 9.50
N ARG A 241 -26.22 -17.95 8.52
CA ARG A 241 -27.66 -17.63 8.60
C ARG A 241 -28.46 -18.13 7.41
N GLY A 242 -27.79 -18.78 6.44
CA GLY A 242 -28.40 -19.18 5.17
C GLY A 242 -28.64 -18.03 4.18
N ASP A 243 -28.05 -16.86 4.45
CA ASP A 243 -28.12 -15.68 3.57
C ASP A 243 -27.06 -15.72 2.45
N ALA A 244 -27.02 -14.67 1.63
CA ALA A 244 -26.07 -14.58 0.52
C ALA A 244 -24.62 -14.61 1.01
N ILE A 245 -24.31 -13.95 2.13
CA ILE A 245 -22.97 -13.94 2.73
C ILE A 245 -22.57 -15.36 3.16
N THR A 246 -23.49 -16.10 3.77
CA THR A 246 -23.27 -17.51 4.16
C THR A 246 -22.88 -18.35 2.94
N ARG A 247 -23.65 -18.23 1.84
CA ARG A 247 -23.37 -18.97 0.60
C ARG A 247 -22.05 -18.58 -0.04
N GLU A 248 -21.70 -17.30 -0.05
CA GLU A 248 -20.43 -16.83 -0.58
C GLU A 248 -19.25 -17.31 0.25
N ASN A 249 -19.30 -17.21 1.58
CA ASN A 249 -18.24 -17.73 2.44
C ASN A 249 -18.06 -19.24 2.28
N GLN A 250 -19.16 -20.00 2.15
CA GLN A 250 -19.12 -21.43 1.85
C GLN A 250 -18.47 -21.71 0.48
N ARG A 251 -18.87 -20.98 -0.56
CA ARG A 251 -18.27 -21.06 -1.90
C ARG A 251 -16.77 -20.82 -1.83
N LEU A 252 -16.34 -19.70 -1.26
CA LEU A 252 -14.92 -19.34 -1.09
C LEU A 252 -14.15 -20.40 -0.29
N GLY A 253 -14.74 -20.89 0.81
CA GLY A 253 -14.19 -21.98 1.60
C GLY A 253 -13.93 -23.25 0.79
N MET A 254 -14.91 -23.67 -0.02
CA MET A 254 -14.74 -24.83 -0.91
C MET A 254 -13.62 -24.60 -1.93
N ARG A 255 -13.54 -23.42 -2.54
CA ARG A 255 -12.48 -23.08 -3.52
C ARG A 255 -11.09 -23.12 -2.90
N ILE A 256 -10.93 -22.64 -1.66
CA ILE A 256 -9.67 -22.67 -0.92
C ILE A 256 -9.32 -24.12 -0.56
N LEU A 257 -10.25 -24.89 0.01
CA LEU A 257 -9.98 -26.28 0.39
C LEU A 257 -9.67 -27.16 -0.82
N LYS A 258 -10.27 -26.90 -2.00
CA LYS A 258 -9.92 -27.59 -3.25
C LYS A 258 -8.44 -27.41 -3.62
N ARG A 259 -7.85 -26.24 -3.34
CA ARG A 259 -6.43 -25.92 -3.56
C ARG A 259 -5.53 -26.39 -2.40
N ASN A 260 -6.09 -27.00 -1.37
CA ASN A 260 -5.39 -27.48 -0.19
C ASN A 260 -5.93 -28.86 0.26
N PRO A 261 -5.80 -29.90 -0.58
CA PRO A 261 -6.41 -31.22 -0.32
C PRO A 261 -5.83 -31.95 0.89
N HIS A 262 -4.68 -31.49 1.41
CA HIS A 262 -4.05 -32.01 2.62
C HIS A 262 -4.69 -31.49 3.91
N TYR A 263 -5.67 -30.58 3.83
CA TYR A 263 -6.31 -30.01 5.01
C TYR A 263 -6.99 -31.08 5.87
N GLN A 264 -6.55 -31.18 7.13
CA GLN A 264 -7.18 -32.01 8.15
C GLN A 264 -7.76 -31.10 9.23
N PRO A 265 -9.09 -31.06 9.44
CA PRO A 265 -9.65 -30.21 10.49
C PRO A 265 -9.06 -30.63 11.86
N PRO A 266 -8.39 -29.72 12.60
CA PRO A 266 -7.79 -30.05 13.89
C PRO A 266 -8.86 -30.47 14.92
N ASP A 267 -8.88 -31.76 15.26
CA ASP A 267 -9.76 -32.45 16.21
C ASP A 267 -11.27 -32.10 16.17
N SER A 268 -12.06 -32.83 16.96
CA SER A 268 -13.52 -32.82 16.94
C SER A 268 -14.17 -31.53 17.46
N ASP A 269 -13.41 -30.44 17.64
CA ASP A 269 -13.90 -29.15 18.15
C ASP A 269 -13.51 -27.96 17.26
N ASN A 270 -13.03 -28.19 16.03
CA ASN A 270 -12.76 -27.10 15.10
C ASN A 270 -14.04 -26.31 14.79
N ARG A 271 -14.18 -25.17 15.48
CA ARG A 271 -15.29 -24.23 15.33
C ARG A 271 -15.33 -23.65 13.93
N GLY A 272 -14.21 -23.38 13.27
CA GLY A 272 -14.15 -22.70 11.97
C GLY A 272 -14.77 -23.46 10.83
N SER A 273 -14.17 -24.61 10.46
CA SER A 273 -14.62 -25.38 9.29
C SER A 273 -16.03 -25.94 9.46
N ARG A 274 -16.38 -26.38 10.68
CA ARG A 274 -17.75 -26.78 11.01
C ARG A 274 -18.71 -25.61 10.92
N ARG A 275 -18.36 -24.45 11.49
CA ARG A 275 -19.21 -23.26 11.37
C ARG A 275 -19.37 -22.84 9.92
N LEU A 276 -18.30 -22.82 9.13
CA LEU A 276 -18.35 -22.41 7.73
C LEU A 276 -19.38 -23.20 6.93
N PHE A 277 -19.40 -24.52 7.09
CA PHE A 277 -20.32 -25.42 6.37
C PHE A 277 -21.56 -25.82 7.18
N LYS A 278 -21.83 -25.16 8.31
CA LYS A 278 -23.05 -25.41 9.08
C LYS A 278 -24.25 -24.80 8.34
N ASP A 279 -25.28 -25.60 8.13
CA ASP A 279 -26.60 -25.07 7.80
C ASP A 279 -27.22 -24.46 9.06
N HIS A 280 -27.72 -23.24 8.97
CA HIS A 280 -28.33 -22.54 10.09
C HIS A 280 -29.63 -23.24 10.56
N TYR A 281 -30.29 -23.98 9.67
CA TYR A 281 -31.62 -24.56 9.91
C TYR A 281 -31.61 -26.05 10.25
N ASP A 282 -30.52 -26.77 9.96
CA ASP A 282 -30.40 -28.21 10.24
C ASP A 282 -29.45 -28.50 11.42
N ASP A 283 -29.88 -29.43 12.29
CA ASP A 283 -29.10 -29.96 13.41
C ASP A 283 -28.65 -31.42 13.18
N PRO A 284 -27.73 -31.65 12.24
CA PRO A 284 -26.65 -32.60 12.45
C PRO A 284 -25.29 -31.88 12.46
N PRO A 285 -24.22 -32.53 12.94
CA PRO A 285 -22.89 -31.92 12.94
C PRO A 285 -22.46 -31.55 11.53
N ALA A 286 -22.06 -30.29 11.35
CA ALA A 286 -21.57 -29.78 10.07
C ALA A 286 -20.44 -30.67 9.53
N ARG A 287 -20.69 -31.32 8.39
CA ARG A 287 -19.72 -32.14 7.67
C ARG A 287 -19.13 -31.30 6.54
N ILE A 288 -17.80 -31.34 6.41
CA ILE A 288 -17.13 -30.73 5.25
C ILE A 288 -17.55 -31.50 3.98
N PRO A 289 -18.10 -30.84 2.95
CA PRO A 289 -18.61 -31.49 1.74
C PRO A 289 -17.47 -31.86 0.78
N TRP A 290 -16.61 -32.80 1.19
CA TRP A 290 -15.40 -33.19 0.45
C TRP A 290 -15.69 -33.74 -0.95
N ASP A 291 -16.80 -34.44 -1.12
CA ASP A 291 -17.31 -34.90 -2.42
C ASP A 291 -17.56 -33.72 -3.37
N MET A 292 -18.21 -32.65 -2.90
CA MET A 292 -18.42 -31.44 -3.68
C MET A 292 -17.10 -30.68 -3.91
N ILE A 293 -16.27 -30.52 -2.89
CA ILE A 293 -14.98 -29.79 -2.96
C ILE A 293 -14.03 -30.42 -3.99
N THR A 294 -13.97 -31.74 -4.04
CA THR A 294 -13.09 -32.47 -4.97
C THR A 294 -13.68 -32.59 -6.38
N SER A 295 -14.98 -32.32 -6.55
CA SER A 295 -15.64 -32.36 -7.86
C SER A 295 -15.26 -31.18 -8.76
N ASP A 296 -15.56 -31.29 -10.06
CA ASP A 296 -15.39 -30.21 -11.05
C ASP A 296 -16.40 -29.05 -10.88
N ALA A 297 -17.41 -29.21 -10.01
CA ALA A 297 -18.38 -28.17 -9.73
C ALA A 297 -17.76 -26.96 -9.00
N VAL A 298 -16.68 -27.17 -8.27
CA VAL A 298 -15.90 -26.11 -7.61
C VAL A 298 -14.73 -25.73 -8.53
N LYS A 299 -14.68 -24.49 -9.00
CA LYS A 299 -13.58 -23.94 -9.82
C LYS A 299 -12.71 -23.01 -8.99
#